data_AF-A0A0B4DA13-F1
#
_entry.id   AF-A0A0B4DA13-F1
#
_cell.length_a   1.000
_cell.length_b   1.000
_cell.length_c   1.000
_cell.angle_alpha   90.00
_cell.angle_beta   90.00
_cell.angle_gamma   90.00
#
_symmetry.space_group_name_H-M   'P 1'
#
loop_
_entity.id
_entity.type
_entity.pdbx_description
1 polymer ?
#
loop_
_entity_poly.entity_id
_entity_poly.type
_entity_poly.pdbx_seq_one_letter_code
_entity_poly.pdbx_strand_id
1 'polypeptide(L)' 'YGVSKPTRERILATAESMGYQPNRMASRLASKVDETIGVSLLHLHNEVFADMFDGMRDSARRNGRELVLTVGSPTAD' A
#
# COMPACT_ATOMS: atom_id res chain seq x y z
N TYR A 1 -17.12 -14.17 18.31
CA TYR A 1 -18.03 -14.75 17.31
C TYR A 1 -17.37 -14.67 15.95
N GLY A 2 -17.30 -15.78 15.23
CA GLY A 2 -16.68 -15.87 13.93
C GLY A 2 -17.50 -16.75 13.00
N VAL A 3 -17.14 -16.77 11.72
CA VAL A 3 -17.79 -17.61 10.72
C VAL A 3 -17.43 -19.08 10.99
N SER A 4 -18.40 -19.99 10.90
CA SER A 4 -18.12 -21.42 11.03
C SER A 4 -17.18 -21.89 9.92
N LYS A 5 -16.36 -22.91 10.19
CA LYS A 5 -15.40 -23.45 9.21
C LYS A 5 -16.06 -23.80 7.86
N PRO A 6 -17.22 -24.49 7.82
CA PRO A 6 -17.90 -24.79 6.55
C PRO A 6 -18.33 -23.55 5.79
N THR A 7 -18.82 -22.52 6.50
CA THR A 7 -19.24 -21.27 5.84
C THR A 7 -18.05 -20.48 5.31
N ARG A 8 -16.92 -20.47 6.04
CA ARG A 8 -15.68 -19.84 5.57
C ARG A 8 -15.16 -20.49 4.29
N GLU A 9 -15.15 -21.82 4.22
CA GLU A 9 -14.75 -22.58 3.03
C GLU A 9 -15.65 -22.25 1.84
N ARG A 10 -16.98 -22.21 2.04
CA ARG A 10 -17.93 -21.85 0.99
C ARG A 10 -17.73 -20.43 0.45
N ILE A 11 -17.49 -19.45 1.33
CA ILE A 11 -17.21 -18.06 0.91
C ILE A 11 -15.97 -17.99 0.02
N LEU A 12 -14.88 -18.66 0.43
CA LEU A 12 -13.62 -18.65 -0.32
C LEU A 12 -13.77 -19.32 -1.70
N ALA A 13 -14.45 -20.46 -1.77
CA ALA A 13 -14.72 -21.16 -3.03
C ALA A 13 -15.57 -20.31 -3.99
N THR A 14 -16.61 -19.64 -3.48
CA THR A 14 -17.41 -18.72 -4.30
C THR A 14 -16.58 -17.53 -4.78
N ALA A 15 -15.81 -16.90 -3.89
CA ALA A 15 -14.94 -15.78 -4.26
C ALA A 15 -13.95 -16.16 -5.36
N GLU A 16 -13.33 -17.33 -5.27
CA GLU A 16 -12.43 -17.87 -6.29
C GLU A 16 -13.16 -18.10 -7.62
N SER A 17 -14.32 -18.75 -7.61
CA SER A 17 -15.11 -19.00 -8.83
C SER A 17 -15.56 -17.73 -9.56
N MET A 18 -15.70 -16.62 -8.83
CA MET A 18 -16.07 -15.32 -9.36
C MET A 18 -14.86 -14.48 -9.81
N GLY A 19 -13.63 -14.95 -9.57
CA GLY A 19 -12.42 -14.15 -9.79
C GLY A 19 -12.34 -12.94 -8.86
N TYR A 20 -12.94 -13.01 -7.68
CA TYR A 20 -12.96 -11.90 -6.74
C TYR A 20 -11.54 -11.57 -6.26
N GLN A 21 -11.09 -10.34 -6.56
CA GLN A 21 -9.88 -9.78 -5.99
C GLN A 21 -10.24 -8.75 -4.92
N PRO A 22 -9.80 -8.95 -3.66
CA PRO A 22 -10.03 -7.97 -2.60
C PRO A 22 -9.41 -6.61 -2.97
N ASN A 23 -10.23 -5.57 -2.97
CA ASN A 23 -9.75 -4.20 -3.17
C ASN A 23 -9.19 -3.65 -1.85
N ARG A 24 -7.86 -3.66 -1.73
CA ARG A 24 -7.16 -3.16 -0.53
C ARG A 24 -7.38 -1.67 -0.29
N MET A 25 -7.52 -0.86 -1.35
CA MET A 25 -7.82 0.57 -1.20
C MET A 25 -9.21 0.80 -0.60
N ALA A 26 -10.22 0.08 -1.09
CA ALA A 26 -11.57 0.16 -0.54
C ALA A 26 -11.64 -0.34 0.91
N SER A 27 -10.93 -1.44 1.22
CA SER A 27 -10.84 -1.97 2.58
C SER A 27 -10.22 -0.97 3.56
N ARG A 28 -9.17 -0.25 3.14
CA ARG A 28 -8.51 0.79 3.96
C ARG A 28 -9.37 2.02 4.14
N LEU A 29 -10.02 2.48 3.06
CA LEU A 29 -10.96 3.59 3.13
C LEU A 29 -12.10 3.29 4.12
N ALA A 30 -12.65 2.07 4.08
CA ALA A 30 -13.71 1.63 5.00
C ALA A 30 -13.22 1.50 6.45
N SER A 31 -11.99 1.05 6.67
CA SER A 31 -11.43 0.90 8.02
C SER A 31 -11.03 2.22 8.69
N LYS A 32 -10.95 3.31 7.93
CA LYS A 32 -10.44 4.63 8.40
C LYS A 32 -9.05 4.57 9.03
N VAL A 33 -8.28 3.52 8.72
CA VAL A 33 -6.91 3.38 9.18
C VAL A 33 -6.00 3.97 8.11
N ASP A 34 -5.27 5.03 8.48
CA ASP A 34 -4.25 5.60 7.62
C ASP A 34 -2.86 5.08 8.03
N GLU A 35 -2.34 4.13 7.26
CA GLU A 35 -0.97 3.60 7.42
C GLU A 35 -0.03 4.14 6.33
N THR A 36 -0.42 5.23 5.66
CA THR A 36 0.30 5.80 4.52
C THR A 36 1.23 6.92 4.97
N ILE A 37 2.46 6.92 4.47
CA ILE A 37 3.41 8.02 4.62
C ILE A 37 3.66 8.63 3.23
N GLY A 38 3.42 9.93 3.09
CA GLY A 38 3.80 10.69 1.89
C GLY A 38 5.27 11.09 1.93
N VAL A 39 5.99 10.85 0.85
CA VAL A 39 7.39 11.29 0.65
C VAL A 39 7.43 12.20 -0.57
N SER A 40 7.96 13.42 -0.40
CA SER A 40 8.19 14.36 -1.49
C SER A 40 9.68 14.49 -1.73
N LEU A 41 10.15 14.10 -2.91
CA LEU A 41 11.54 14.26 -3.33
C LEU A 41 11.66 15.41 -4.32
N LEU A 42 12.71 16.22 -4.18
CA LEU A 42 12.95 17.36 -5.06
C LEU A 42 13.38 16.92 -6.47
N HIS A 43 14.23 15.88 -6.57
CA HIS A 43 14.69 15.32 -7.85
C HIS A 43 14.98 13.83 -7.68
N LEU A 44 14.58 12.99 -8.66
CA LEU A 44 14.88 11.55 -8.64
C LEU A 44 16.22 11.19 -9.33
N HIS A 45 16.86 12.16 -10.00
CA HIS A 45 18.08 11.94 -10.78
C HIS A 45 19.37 11.95 -9.94
N ASN A 46 19.26 12.09 -8.62
CA ASN A 46 20.41 12.02 -7.71
C ASN A 46 20.38 10.67 -6.98
N GLU A 47 21.44 9.88 -7.14
CA GLU A 47 21.61 8.53 -6.58
C GLU A 47 21.39 8.47 -5.06
N VAL A 48 21.73 9.55 -4.33
CA VAL A 48 21.51 9.64 -2.87
C VAL A 48 20.03 9.53 -2.50
N PHE A 49 19.12 10.11 -3.29
CA PHE A 49 17.69 10.06 -2.99
C PHE A 49 17.07 8.69 -3.26
N ALA A 50 17.61 7.94 -4.23
CA ALA A 50 17.16 6.58 -4.53
C ALA A 50 17.49 5.64 -3.35
N ASP A 51 18.73 5.68 -2.86
CA ASP A 51 19.17 4.86 -1.71
C ASP A 51 18.39 5.22 -0.43
N MET A 52 18.16 6.51 -0.20
CA MET A 52 17.34 6.98 0.91
C MET A 52 15.90 6.48 0.81
N PHE A 53 15.28 6.56 -0.38
CA PHE A 53 13.92 6.08 -0.60
C PHE A 53 13.81 4.56 -0.38
N ASP A 54 14.80 3.79 -0.83
CA ASP A 54 14.84 2.35 -0.63
C ASP A 54 14.95 2.00 0.87
N GLY A 55 15.79 2.71 1.62
CA GLY A 55 15.87 2.57 3.08
C GLY A 55 14.57 2.92 3.80
N MET A 56 13.90 4.01 3.39
CA MET A 56 12.58 4.39 3.89
C MET A 56 11.55 3.30 3.59
N ARG A 57 11.52 2.77 2.36
CA ARG A 57 10.59 1.72 1.91
C ARG A 57 10.73 0.45 2.72
N ASP A 58 11.96 0.02 2.97
CA ASP A 58 12.21 -1.16 3.78
C ASP A 58 11.76 -0.99 5.22
N SER A 59 11.99 0.19 5.81
CA SER A 59 11.51 0.50 7.16
C SER A 59 9.98 0.56 7.23
N ALA A 60 9.33 1.25 6.29
CA ALA A 60 7.89 1.37 6.22
C ALA A 60 7.23 -0.01 6.08
N ARG A 61 7.73 -0.85 5.17
CA ARG A 61 7.24 -2.22 4.95
C ARG A 61 7.34 -3.09 6.20
N ARG A 62 8.45 -3.03 6.94
CA ARG A 62 8.61 -3.77 8.22
C ARG A 62 7.61 -3.34 9.28
N ASN A 63 7.10 -2.11 9.21
CA ASN A 63 6.14 -1.55 10.15
C ASN A 63 4.69 -1.59 9.63
N GLY A 64 4.42 -2.31 8.53
CA GLY A 64 3.09 -2.40 7.93
C GLY A 64 2.61 -1.11 7.24
N ARG A 65 3.51 -0.15 7.00
CA ARG A 65 3.20 1.15 6.41
C ARG A 65 3.45 1.15 4.90
N GLU A 66 2.65 1.94 4.20
CA GLU A 66 2.82 2.20 2.77
C GLU A 66 3.49 3.56 2.55
N LEU A 67 4.36 3.66 1.54
CA LEU A 67 4.91 4.93 1.10
C LEU A 67 4.29 5.35 -0.22
N VAL A 68 3.88 6.61 -0.31
CA VAL A 68 3.52 7.27 -1.56
C VAL A 68 4.60 8.29 -1.89
N LEU A 69 5.23 8.14 -3.05
CA LEU A 69 6.27 9.03 -3.52
C LEU A 69 5.72 10.03 -4.53
N THR A 70 6.01 11.30 -4.29
CA THR A 70 5.85 12.38 -5.28
C THR A 70 7.24 12.93 -5.60
N VAL A 71 7.51 13.13 -6.89
CA VAL A 71 8.75 13.74 -7.37
C VAL A 71 8.43 15.12 -7.89
N GLY A 72 9.07 16.14 -7.32
CA GLY A 72 9.07 17.48 -7.88
C GLY A 72 9.74 17.47 -9.26
N SER A 73 9.10 18.07 -10.25
CA SER A 73 9.82 18.55 -11.41
C SER A 73 10.31 19.95 -11.08
N PRO A 74 11.54 20.35 -11.45
CA PRO A 74 11.91 21.76 -11.36
C PRO A 74 10.89 22.53 -12.19
N THR A 75 10.10 23.38 -11.53
CA THR A 75 9.50 24.51 -12.23
C THR A 75 10.68 25.32 -12.73
N ALA A 76 10.96 25.26 -14.03
CA ALA A 76 11.69 26.32 -14.68
C ALA A 76 10.74 27.51 -14.69
N ASP A 77 10.82 28.31 -13.61
CA ASP A 77 10.71 29.78 -13.54
C ASP A 77 10.69 30.23 -12.07
#